data_AF-A0A378YNN7-F1
#
_entry.id   AF-A0A378YNN7-F1
#
_cell.length_a   1.000
_cell.length_b   1.000
_cell.length_c   1.000
_cell.angle_alpha   90.00
_cell.angle_beta   90.00
_cell.angle_gamma   90.00
#
_symmetry.space_group_name_H-M   'P 1'
#
loop_
_entity.id
_entity.type
_entity.pdbx_description
1 polymer ?
#
loop_
_entity_poly.entity_id
_entity_poly.type
_entity_poly.pdbx_seq_one_letter_code
_entity_poly.pdbx_strand_id
1 'polypeptide(L)' 'MGQRNSGKNDPDAKTRMSVSLPFSLHQELERIARDKKVSLAWVMREAAEKYVADQWPLLAKTK' A
#
# COMPACT_ATOMS: atom_id res chain seq x y z
N MET A 1 28.80 25.79 6.63
CA MET A 1 27.89 25.04 5.74
C MET A 1 27.62 23.67 6.37
N GLY A 2 26.55 23.52 7.13
CA GLY A 2 26.20 22.27 7.82
C GLY A 2 25.25 21.45 6.99
N GLN A 3 25.71 20.30 6.48
CA GLN A 3 24.84 19.30 5.88
C GLN A 3 24.01 18.65 6.99
N ARG A 4 22.70 18.89 6.98
CA ARG A 4 21.75 18.28 7.92
C ARG A 4 21.32 16.94 7.35
N ASN A 5 22.04 15.89 7.73
CA ASN A 5 21.66 14.51 7.50
C ASN A 5 20.63 14.13 8.58
N SER A 6 19.33 14.12 8.25
CA SER A 6 18.28 13.61 9.15
C SER A 6 17.13 13.04 8.32
N GLY A 7 17.43 11.97 7.59
CA GLY A 7 16.41 11.05 7.07
C GLY A 7 16.32 9.84 7.97
N LYS A 8 15.11 9.26 8.05
CA LYS A 8 14.73 7.99 8.71
C LYS A 8 14.40 8.07 10.20
N ASN A 9 13.23 8.61 10.51
CA ASN A 9 12.14 7.83 11.13
C ASN A 9 10.83 8.64 11.15
N ASP A 10 10.42 9.20 10.01
CA ASP A 10 9.17 9.93 9.96
C ASP A 10 8.02 8.92 9.84
N PRO A 11 7.06 8.86 10.78
CA PRO A 11 5.93 7.94 10.68
C PRO A 11 5.03 8.24 9.47
N ASP A 12 5.17 9.41 8.81
CA ASP A 12 4.50 9.73 7.55
C ASP A 12 5.38 9.50 6.31
N ALA A 13 6.54 8.83 6.44
CA ALA A 13 7.41 8.53 5.30
C ALA A 13 6.73 7.55 4.30
N LYS A 14 6.02 8.12 3.33
CA LYS A 14 5.36 7.39 2.24
C LYS A 14 6.40 6.89 1.24
N THR A 15 6.63 5.58 1.20
CA THR A 15 7.47 4.94 0.19
C THR A 15 6.67 4.74 -1.10
N ARG A 16 7.11 5.36 -2.19
CA ARG A 16 6.55 5.11 -3.53
C ARG A 16 7.16 3.86 -4.12
N MET A 17 6.34 2.87 -4.44
CA MET A 17 6.74 1.70 -5.21
C MET A 17 6.08 1.76 -6.60
N SER A 18 6.84 1.48 -7.64
CA SER A 18 6.30 1.25 -8.98
C SER A 18 6.21 -0.25 -9.20
N VAL A 19 5.00 -0.76 -9.41
CA VAL A 19 4.74 -2.16 -9.74
C VAL A 19 4.00 -2.25 -11.06
N SER A 20 4.39 -3.20 -11.91
CA SER A 20 3.66 -3.53 -13.12
C SER A 20 2.57 -4.53 -12.77
N LEU A 21 1.34 -4.21 -13.16
CA LEU A 21 0.17 -5.05 -12.89
C LEU A 21 -0.30 -5.69 -14.19
N PRO A 22 -0.73 -6.96 -14.19
CA PRO A 22 -1.35 -7.57 -15.34
C PRO A 22 -2.67 -6.84 -15.69
N PHE A 23 -3.00 -6.78 -16.98
CA PHE A 23 -4.14 -6.01 -17.50
C PHE A 23 -5.47 -6.40 -16.85
N SER A 24 -5.71 -7.70 -16.67
CA SER A 24 -6.92 -8.22 -16.02
C SER A 24 -7.09 -7.70 -14.59
N LEU A 25 -5.99 -7.61 -13.83
CA LEU A 25 -6.02 -7.09 -12.46
C LEU A 25 -6.23 -5.57 -12.44
N HIS A 26 -5.57 -4.83 -13.34
CA HIS A 26 -5.77 -3.39 -13.47
C HIS A 26 -7.24 -3.04 -13.78
N GLN A 27 -7.89 -3.77 -14.70
CA GLN A 27 -9.30 -3.54 -15.02
C GLN A 27 -10.22 -3.79 -13.83
N GLU A 28 -10.01 -4.88 -13.08
CA GLU A 28 -10.83 -5.19 -11.90
C GLU A 28 -10.70 -4.11 -10.82
N LEU A 29 -9.46 -3.69 -10.55
CA LEU A 29 -9.19 -2.63 -9.58
C LEU A 29 -9.76 -1.27 -10.04
N GLU A 30 -9.75 -0.98 -11.34
CA GLU A 30 -10.35 0.22 -11.90
C GLU A 30 -11.88 0.20 -11.79
N ARG A 31 -12.51 -0.96 -11.92
CA ARG A 31 -13.95 -1.13 -11.65
C ARG A 31 -14.27 -0.85 -10.18
N ILE A 32 -13.50 -1.43 -9.25
CA ILE A 32 -13.65 -1.19 -7.81
C ILE A 32 -13.43 0.29 -7.46
N ALA A 33 -12.42 0.91 -8.07
CA ALA A 33 -12.11 2.33 -7.89
C ALA A 33 -13.27 3.22 -8.33
N ARG A 34 -13.85 2.95 -9.50
CA ARG A 34 -15.03 3.68 -10.01
C ARG A 34 -16.26 3.50 -9.12
N ASP A 35 -16.56 2.27 -8.72
CA ASP A 35 -17.70 1.94 -7.85
C ASP A 35 -17.62 2.67 -6.50
N LYS A 36 -16.44 2.63 -5.88
CA LYS A 36 -16.17 3.30 -4.60
C LYS A 36 -15.90 4.80 -4.72
N LYS A 37 -15.83 5.37 -5.94
CA LYS A 37 -15.44 6.75 -6.23
C LYS A 37 -14.08 7.15 -5.63
N VAL A 38 -13.13 6.23 -5.67
CA VAL A 38 -11.77 6.42 -5.16
C VAL A 38 -10.75 6.23 -6.27
N SER A 39 -9.53 6.68 -6.07
CA SER A 39 -8.43 6.46 -7.02
C SER A 39 -7.91 5.03 -6.94
N LEU A 40 -7.38 4.51 -8.05
CA LEU A 40 -6.74 3.19 -8.11
C LEU A 40 -5.66 2.99 -7.03
N ALA A 41 -4.85 4.02 -6.78
CA ALA A 41 -3.83 4.01 -5.74
C ALA A 41 -4.42 3.84 -4.33
N TRP A 42 -5.62 4.37 -4.08
CA TRP A 42 -6.32 4.18 -2.80
C TRP A 42 -6.77 2.72 -2.65
N VAL A 43 -7.31 2.12 -3.72
CA VAL A 43 -7.69 0.69 -3.72
C VAL A 43 -6.49 -0.20 -3.44
N MET A 44 -5.34 0.10 -4.05
CA MET A 44 -4.10 -0.63 -3.80
C MET A 44 -3.62 -0.50 -2.36
N ARG A 45 -3.68 0.71 -1.79
CA ARG A 45 -3.34 0.92 -0.39
C ARG A 45 -4.26 0.14 0.53
N GLU A 46 -5.58 0.21 0.32
CA GLU A 46 -6.58 -0.48 1.14
C GLU A 46 -6.41 -2.00 1.05
N ALA A 47 -6.24 -2.53 -0.17
CA ALA A 47 -5.96 -3.95 -0.40
C ALA A 47 -4.66 -4.39 0.27
N ALA A 48 -3.60 -3.58 0.23
CA ALA A 48 -2.35 -3.87 0.93
C ALA A 48 -2.51 -3.86 2.46
N GLU A 49 -3.22 -2.86 3.02
CA GLU A 49 -3.50 -2.80 4.46
C GLU A 49 -4.33 -4.00 4.92
N LYS A 50 -5.37 -4.38 4.17
CA LYS A 50 -6.14 -5.59 4.44
C LYS A 50 -5.32 -6.86 4.28
N TYR A 51 -4.49 -6.96 3.24
CA TYR A 51 -3.63 -8.12 3.03
C TYR A 51 -2.64 -8.30 4.17
N VAL A 52 -1.98 -7.22 4.62
CA VAL A 52 -1.10 -7.28 5.78
C VAL A 52 -1.89 -7.65 7.04
N ALA A 53 -3.07 -7.05 7.25
CA ALA A 53 -3.92 -7.37 8.41
C ALA A 53 -4.47 -8.81 8.40
N ASP A 54 -4.67 -9.41 7.22
CA ASP A 54 -5.07 -10.80 7.05
C ASP A 54 -3.90 -11.79 7.22
N GLN A 55 -2.70 -11.39 6.81
CA GLN A 55 -1.50 -12.20 6.97
C GLN A 55 -0.90 -12.10 8.40
N TRP A 56 -1.08 -10.98 9.11
CA TRP A 56 -0.57 -10.78 10.47
C TRP A 56 -1.20 -11.65 11.59
N PRO A 57 -2.48 -12.09 11.57
CA PRO A 57 -3.02 -13.01 12.57
C PRO A 57 -2.28 -14.35 12.61
N LEU A 58 -1.55 -14.73 11.54
CA LEU A 58 -0.71 -15.92 11.53
C LEU A 58 0.58 -15.74 12.36
N LEU A 59 1.07 -14.51 12.56
CA LEU A 59 2.28 -14.26 13.35
C LEU A 59 2.00 -14.03 14.85
N ALA A 60 0.75 -13.73 15.22
CA ALA A 60 0.34 -13.59 16.62
C ALA A 60 0.29 -14.93 17.39
N LYS A 61 0.47 -16.08 16.72
CA LYS A 61 0.41 -17.43 17.32
C LYS A 61 1.75 -18.15 17.46
N THR A 62 2.89 -17.49 17.28
CA THR A 62 4.18 -18.09 17.64
C THR A 62 4.77 -17.38 18.85
N LYS A 63 4.37 -17.84 20.04
CA LYS A 63 5.07 -17.61 21.30
C LYS A 63 5.63 -18.95 21.78
#